data_AF-A0A8J4S299-F1
#
_entry.id   AF-A0A8J4S299-F1
#
_cell.length_a   1.000
_cell.length_b   1.000
_cell.length_c   1.000
_cell.angle_alpha   90.00
_cell.angle_beta   90.00
_cell.angle_gamma   90.00
#
_symmetry.space_group_name_H-M   'P 1'
#
loop_
_entity.id
_entity.type
_entity.pdbx_description
1 polymer ?
#
loop_
_entity_poly.entity_id
_entity_poly.type
_entity_poly.pdbx_seq_one_letter_code
_entity_poly.pdbx_strand_id
1 'polypeptide(L)'
;MCINRKRPRTPTTSQQLQTDDSIQKRVKTESPTSIDRLGLAGHDQDQDEEHATSAHRDEMVAALLTITSALGLSRETLHMCVGLLDRYLEMQTVEVHKLEALSISCLWIAVKFVETPTTIYDKSIKEILQRRRHSSNWTWNEILAFELKILQLLDFRIMSSTVLGLLQKKFHTLQEEGGDDDDILQSEEYQLALYFADLLLLKARANEFSKEVLVDAIWFVVSGNLIADVKPSLLPPVLLLFLAHRDNINPSHLVFKSWFALRCRYGPFLSSPWTVPYDPSCVCRVCEHVQDELASS
;
A
#
# COMPACT_ATOMS: atom_id res chain seq x y z
N MET A 1 -31.15 -18.05 31.55
CA MET A 1 -30.79 -19.22 32.37
C MET A 1 -30.71 -20.45 31.46
N CYS A 2 -29.49 -20.86 31.14
CA CYS A 2 -29.20 -22.10 30.40
C CYS A 2 -29.08 -23.26 31.38
N ILE A 3 -29.70 -24.40 31.12
CA ILE A 3 -29.45 -25.65 31.87
C ILE A 3 -29.00 -26.73 30.90
N ASN A 4 -27.69 -26.97 30.97
CA ASN A 4 -26.93 -28.06 30.37
C ASN A 4 -27.37 -29.42 30.94
N ARG A 5 -27.66 -30.40 30.08
CA ARG A 5 -27.75 -31.81 30.46
C ARG A 5 -26.44 -32.53 30.10
N LYS A 6 -25.66 -32.87 31.13
CA LYS A 6 -24.46 -33.73 31.06
C LYS A 6 -24.86 -35.19 30.82
N ARG A 7 -24.14 -35.90 29.95
CA ARG A 7 -24.13 -37.37 29.87
C ARG A 7 -22.84 -37.94 30.53
N PRO A 8 -22.86 -39.18 31.05
CA PRO A 8 -21.85 -39.70 31.98
C PRO A 8 -20.64 -40.34 31.30
N ARG A 9 -19.50 -40.33 32.00
CA ARG A 9 -18.25 -41.04 31.68
C ARG A 9 -18.28 -42.47 32.24
N THR A 10 -17.73 -43.43 31.51
CA THR A 10 -17.33 -44.77 31.99
C THR A 10 -15.81 -44.98 31.78
N PRO A 11 -15.14 -45.86 32.55
CA PRO A 11 -13.68 -45.78 32.77
C PRO A 11 -12.83 -46.87 32.07
N THR A 12 -11.57 -46.49 31.82
CA THR A 12 -10.28 -47.24 31.77
C THR A 12 -10.13 -48.55 31.00
N THR A 13 -9.05 -48.67 30.19
CA THR A 13 -7.94 -49.64 30.40
C THR A 13 -6.70 -49.21 29.60
N SER A 14 -5.53 -49.23 30.24
CA SER A 14 -4.21 -48.95 29.69
C SER A 14 -3.50 -50.25 29.28
N GLN A 15 -2.93 -50.32 28.07
CA GLN A 15 -1.91 -51.30 27.68
C GLN A 15 -0.89 -50.67 26.72
N GLN A 16 0.39 -50.86 27.04
CA GLN A 16 1.60 -50.51 26.27
C GLN A 16 1.88 -51.58 25.20
N LEU A 17 2.51 -51.23 24.07
CA LEU A 17 3.38 -52.11 23.27
C LEU A 17 4.17 -51.24 22.26
N GLN A 18 5.46 -51.00 22.49
CA GLN A 18 6.63 -51.71 21.95
C GLN A 18 7.07 -51.24 20.55
N THR A 19 8.31 -50.72 20.54
CA THR A 19 9.18 -50.41 19.40
C THR A 19 9.63 -51.66 18.68
N ASP A 20 9.74 -51.61 17.35
CA ASP A 20 10.63 -52.50 16.61
C ASP A 20 11.24 -51.81 15.38
N ASP A 21 12.58 -51.78 15.39
CA ASP A 21 13.48 -51.39 14.32
C ASP A 21 13.47 -52.45 13.21
N SER A 22 13.36 -52.04 11.95
CA SER A 22 13.79 -52.90 10.84
C SER A 22 14.50 -52.12 9.73
N ILE A 23 15.81 -52.36 9.69
CA ILE A 23 16.78 -51.92 8.69
C ILE A 23 16.47 -52.58 7.35
N GLN A 24 16.25 -51.79 6.29
CA GLN A 24 16.29 -52.31 4.91
C GLN A 24 17.54 -51.82 4.17
N LYS A 25 18.26 -52.82 3.63
CA LYS A 25 19.59 -52.76 3.04
C LYS A 25 19.60 -52.10 1.67
N ARG A 26 20.63 -51.28 1.47
CA ARG A 26 21.05 -50.61 0.23
C ARG A 26 21.48 -51.64 -0.82
N VAL A 27 20.84 -51.63 -1.99
CA VAL A 27 21.31 -52.36 -3.18
C VAL A 27 22.01 -51.37 -4.10
N LYS A 28 23.26 -51.67 -4.47
CA LYS A 28 24.03 -50.95 -5.50
C LYS A 28 23.65 -51.51 -6.87
N THR A 29 23.38 -50.65 -7.83
CA THR A 29 23.41 -50.97 -9.26
C THR A 29 24.35 -50.00 -9.98
N GLU A 30 25.16 -50.57 -10.85
CA GLU A 30 26.26 -49.92 -11.57
C GLU A 30 25.75 -49.12 -12.77
N SER A 31 26.51 -48.09 -13.16
CA SER A 31 26.37 -47.35 -14.42
C SER A 31 27.27 -48.01 -15.48
N PRO A 32 26.88 -48.07 -16.77
CA PRO A 32 27.20 -46.97 -17.70
C PRO A 32 26.09 -46.75 -18.76
N THR A 33 25.96 -45.59 -19.41
CA THR A 33 26.61 -45.32 -20.71
C THR A 33 26.55 -43.82 -21.01
N SER A 34 27.67 -43.30 -21.49
CA SER A 34 27.89 -41.98 -22.06
C SER A 34 26.94 -41.67 -23.22
N ILE A 35 26.17 -40.59 -23.10
CA ILE A 35 25.63 -39.85 -24.24
C ILE A 35 26.27 -38.46 -24.21
N ASP A 36 26.86 -38.09 -25.33
CA ASP A 36 27.67 -36.92 -25.55
C ASP A 36 27.04 -35.63 -25.03
N ARG A 37 27.82 -34.89 -24.22
CA ARG A 37 27.56 -33.48 -23.90
C ARG A 37 27.80 -32.67 -25.17
N LEU A 38 26.74 -32.38 -25.93
CA LEU A 38 26.74 -31.18 -26.76
C LEU A 38 26.81 -29.97 -25.83
N GLY A 39 28.01 -29.39 -25.74
CA GLY A 39 28.22 -28.08 -25.17
C GLY A 39 27.49 -27.03 -25.99
N LEU A 40 26.25 -26.74 -25.61
CA LEU A 40 25.70 -25.41 -25.82
C LEU A 40 26.41 -24.52 -24.81
N ALA A 41 27.36 -23.73 -25.32
CA ALA A 41 27.91 -22.61 -24.58
C ALA A 41 26.74 -21.73 -24.15
N GLY A 42 26.34 -21.87 -22.89
CA GLY A 42 25.48 -20.91 -22.23
C GLY A 42 26.20 -19.59 -22.27
N HIS A 43 25.62 -18.62 -22.97
CA HIS A 43 25.80 -17.24 -22.55
C HIS A 43 25.12 -17.13 -21.19
N ASP A 44 25.86 -17.47 -20.12
CA ASP A 44 25.62 -16.91 -18.80
C ASP A 44 25.94 -15.42 -18.92
N GLN A 45 24.99 -14.69 -19.50
CA GLN A 45 24.81 -13.30 -19.14
C GLN A 45 24.25 -13.36 -17.74
N ASP A 46 25.13 -13.31 -16.74
CA ASP A 46 24.78 -12.79 -15.43
C ASP A 46 24.25 -11.37 -15.67
N GLN A 47 22.95 -11.28 -15.99
CA GLN A 47 22.21 -10.04 -15.80
C GLN A 47 22.19 -9.88 -14.30
N ASP A 48 23.02 -8.97 -13.77
CA ASP A 48 22.90 -8.53 -12.38
C ASP A 48 21.41 -8.17 -12.17
N GLU A 49 20.69 -9.07 -11.49
CA GLU A 49 19.25 -8.91 -11.25
C GLU A 49 19.07 -7.76 -10.25
N GLU A 50 18.93 -6.54 -10.76
CA GLU A 50 18.71 -5.37 -9.92
C GLU A 50 17.39 -5.54 -9.16
N HIS A 51 17.46 -5.49 -7.83
CA HIS A 51 16.30 -5.62 -6.95
C HIS A 51 15.70 -4.26 -6.58
N ALA A 52 14.38 -4.25 -6.40
CA ALA A 52 13.60 -3.09 -5.98
C ALA A 52 14.14 -2.52 -4.66
N THR A 53 14.27 -1.19 -4.63
CA THR A 53 14.70 -0.43 -3.45
C THR A 53 13.53 0.40 -2.94
N SER A 54 13.68 0.99 -1.75
CA SER A 54 12.71 1.96 -1.21
C SER A 54 12.47 3.14 -2.16
N ALA A 55 13.49 3.58 -2.92
CA ALA A 55 13.35 4.65 -3.89
C ALA A 55 12.48 4.23 -5.09
N HIS A 56 12.71 3.02 -5.64
CA HIS A 56 11.87 2.46 -6.69
C HIS A 56 10.40 2.33 -6.23
N ARG A 57 10.18 1.94 -4.97
CA ARG A 57 8.84 1.88 -4.37
C ARG A 57 8.20 3.27 -4.24
N ASP A 58 8.93 4.29 -3.80
CA ASP A 58 8.42 5.66 -3.69
C ASP A 58 8.01 6.24 -5.06
N GLU A 59 8.79 5.95 -6.11
CA GLU A 59 8.44 6.31 -7.49
C GLU A 59 7.15 5.62 -7.95
N MET A 60 7.00 4.31 -7.66
CA MET A 60 5.77 3.58 -8.00
C MET A 60 4.56 4.09 -7.23
N VAL A 61 4.68 4.43 -5.95
CA VAL A 61 3.55 4.97 -5.20
C VAL A 61 3.16 6.37 -5.68
N ALA A 62 4.11 7.20 -6.11
CA ALA A 62 3.79 8.47 -6.78
C ALA A 62 3.02 8.26 -8.11
N ALA A 63 3.41 7.24 -8.88
CA ALA A 63 2.69 6.84 -10.09
C ALA A 63 1.28 6.31 -9.75
N LEU A 64 1.12 5.49 -8.71
CA LEU A 64 -0.17 4.98 -8.25
C LEU A 64 -1.09 6.12 -7.79
N LEU A 65 -0.60 7.08 -7.01
CA LEU A 65 -1.36 8.29 -6.64
C LEU A 65 -1.85 9.04 -7.88
N THR A 66 -1.00 9.18 -8.89
CA THR A 66 -1.38 9.82 -10.16
C THR A 66 -2.47 9.02 -10.89
N ILE A 67 -2.35 7.69 -10.93
CA ILE A 67 -3.35 6.79 -11.56
C ILE A 67 -4.70 6.91 -10.84
N THR A 68 -4.71 6.71 -9.53
CA THR A 68 -5.94 6.70 -8.74
C THR A 68 -6.65 8.05 -8.80
N SER A 69 -5.89 9.15 -8.72
CA SER A 69 -6.47 10.49 -8.79
C SER A 69 -7.03 10.81 -10.18
N ALA A 70 -6.32 10.45 -11.26
CA ALA A 70 -6.79 10.68 -12.63
C ALA A 70 -8.01 9.81 -13.01
N LEU A 71 -8.19 8.68 -12.34
CA LEU A 71 -9.38 7.82 -12.46
C LEU A 71 -10.50 8.23 -11.50
N GLY A 72 -10.25 9.16 -10.58
CA GLY A 72 -11.18 9.53 -9.50
C GLY A 72 -11.59 8.32 -8.66
N LEU A 73 -10.61 7.49 -8.26
CA LEU A 73 -10.82 6.38 -7.34
C LEU A 73 -10.74 6.89 -5.90
N SER A 74 -11.46 6.23 -5.01
CA SER A 74 -11.46 6.54 -3.58
C SER A 74 -10.05 6.52 -2.98
N ARG A 75 -9.86 7.26 -1.88
CA ARG A 75 -8.57 7.28 -1.16
C ARG A 75 -8.28 5.93 -0.53
N GLU A 76 -9.32 5.24 -0.09
CA GLU A 76 -9.30 3.87 0.42
C GLU A 76 -8.68 2.91 -0.60
N THR A 77 -8.97 3.07 -1.91
CA THR A 77 -8.34 2.29 -2.97
C THR A 77 -6.82 2.50 -2.99
N LEU A 78 -6.35 3.75 -2.93
CA LEU A 78 -4.92 4.05 -2.90
C LEU A 78 -4.25 3.51 -1.63
N HIS A 79 -4.82 3.78 -0.45
CA HIS A 79 -4.27 3.35 0.84
C HIS A 79 -4.22 1.82 0.95
N MET A 80 -5.25 1.12 0.45
CA MET A 80 -5.25 -0.34 0.39
C MET A 80 -4.21 -0.88 -0.61
N CYS A 81 -4.12 -0.29 -1.80
CA CYS A 81 -3.14 -0.66 -2.82
C CYS A 81 -1.71 -0.58 -2.26
N VAL A 82 -1.37 0.54 -1.63
CA VAL A 82 -0.04 0.75 -1.03
C VAL A 82 0.19 -0.21 0.14
N GLY A 83 -0.82 -0.45 0.98
CA GLY A 83 -0.72 -1.43 2.06
C GLY A 83 -0.55 -2.88 1.58
N LEU A 84 -1.05 -3.24 0.40
CA LEU A 84 -0.77 -4.54 -0.24
C LEU A 84 0.66 -4.60 -0.76
N LEU A 85 1.11 -3.55 -1.47
CA LEU A 85 2.46 -3.45 -2.00
C LEU A 85 3.51 -3.57 -0.90
N ASP A 86 3.37 -2.80 0.18
CA ASP A 86 4.35 -2.75 1.25
C ASP A 86 4.45 -4.07 2.01
N ARG A 87 3.31 -4.70 2.34
CA ARG A 87 3.31 -6.03 2.99
C ARG A 87 3.89 -7.11 2.09
N TYR A 88 3.67 -7.02 0.78
CA TYR A 88 4.29 -7.95 -0.15
C TYR A 88 5.82 -7.77 -0.18
N LEU A 89 6.29 -6.52 -0.29
CA LEU A 89 7.73 -6.19 -0.33
C LEU A 89 8.45 -6.48 1.00
N GLU A 90 7.74 -6.44 2.14
CA GLU A 90 8.28 -6.87 3.43
C GLU A 90 8.59 -8.38 3.46
N MET A 91 7.84 -9.18 2.70
CA MET A 91 7.97 -10.64 2.67
C MET A 91 8.76 -11.18 1.48
N GLN A 92 8.94 -10.39 0.41
CA GLN A 92 9.52 -10.84 -0.85
C GLN A 92 10.42 -9.78 -1.48
N THR A 93 11.61 -10.20 -1.90
CA THR A 93 12.46 -9.42 -2.80
C THR A 93 11.93 -9.53 -4.23
N VAL A 94 11.97 -8.43 -4.96
CA VAL A 94 11.41 -8.33 -6.33
C VAL A 94 12.41 -7.62 -7.21
N GLU A 95 12.63 -8.11 -8.42
CA GLU A 95 13.44 -7.41 -9.43
C GLU A 95 12.78 -6.09 -9.84
N VAL A 96 13.57 -5.03 -10.05
CA VAL A 96 13.05 -3.68 -10.37
C VAL A 96 12.09 -3.71 -11.55
N HIS A 97 12.41 -4.46 -12.61
CA HIS A 97 11.60 -4.53 -13.81
C HIS A 97 10.23 -5.21 -13.61
N LYS A 98 10.03 -5.94 -12.51
CA LYS A 98 8.74 -6.57 -12.13
C LYS A 98 7.92 -5.71 -11.17
N LEU A 99 8.51 -4.66 -10.58
CA LEU A 99 7.87 -3.84 -9.56
C LEU A 99 6.63 -3.10 -10.09
N GLU A 100 6.66 -2.65 -11.34
CA GLU A 100 5.51 -1.99 -11.97
C GLU A 100 4.32 -2.96 -12.10
N ALA A 101 4.55 -4.18 -12.60
CA ALA A 101 3.52 -5.21 -12.73
C ALA A 101 2.93 -5.57 -11.36
N LEU A 102 3.79 -5.76 -10.34
CA LEU A 102 3.37 -5.99 -8.96
C LEU A 102 2.48 -4.84 -8.44
N SER A 103 2.90 -3.59 -8.67
CA SER A 103 2.17 -2.40 -8.23
C SER A 103 0.79 -2.30 -8.87
N ILE A 104 0.69 -2.57 -10.18
CA ILE A 104 -0.60 -2.61 -10.91
C ILE A 104 -1.48 -3.77 -10.44
N SER A 105 -0.90 -4.93 -10.10
CA SER A 105 -1.64 -6.03 -9.48
C SER A 105 -2.22 -5.66 -8.11
N CYS A 106 -1.44 -4.99 -7.25
CA CYS A 106 -1.93 -4.47 -5.98
C CYS A 106 -3.08 -3.48 -6.17
N LEU A 107 -2.97 -2.58 -7.16
CA LEU A 107 -4.05 -1.65 -7.50
C LEU A 107 -5.29 -2.37 -8.00
N TRP A 108 -5.13 -3.38 -8.86
CA TRP A 108 -6.25 -4.17 -9.37
C TRP A 108 -6.99 -4.94 -8.27
N ILE A 109 -6.27 -5.47 -7.28
CA ILE A 109 -6.89 -6.05 -6.08
C ILE A 109 -7.68 -4.97 -5.34
N ALA A 110 -7.05 -3.83 -5.01
CA ALA A 110 -7.69 -2.76 -4.25
C ALA A 110 -8.96 -2.23 -4.93
N VAL A 111 -8.90 -1.99 -6.25
CA VAL A 111 -10.05 -1.57 -7.07
C VAL A 111 -11.22 -2.54 -6.92
N LYS A 112 -10.98 -3.85 -7.04
CA LYS A 112 -12.06 -4.85 -6.91
C LYS A 112 -12.65 -4.95 -5.50
N PHE A 113 -11.92 -4.51 -4.48
CA PHE A 113 -12.34 -4.58 -3.09
C PHE A 113 -13.05 -3.33 -2.60
N VAL A 114 -12.65 -2.16 -3.11
CA VAL A 114 -13.12 -0.87 -2.62
C VAL A 114 -14.13 -0.23 -3.58
N GLU A 115 -13.89 -0.33 -4.89
CA GLU A 115 -14.74 0.32 -5.89
C GLU A 115 -15.95 -0.55 -6.25
N THR A 116 -17.06 0.09 -6.61
CA THR A 116 -18.25 -0.63 -7.06
C THR A 116 -18.03 -1.24 -8.45
N PRO A 117 -18.68 -2.38 -8.78
CA PRO A 117 -18.64 -2.94 -10.13
C PRO A 117 -19.07 -1.94 -11.22
N THR A 118 -20.03 -1.07 -10.90
CA THR A 118 -20.49 0.02 -11.78
C THR A 118 -19.38 1.02 -12.04
N THR A 119 -18.69 1.49 -11.00
CA THR A 119 -17.53 2.39 -11.12
C THR A 119 -16.44 1.77 -12.01
N ILE A 120 -16.14 0.49 -11.82
CA ILE A 120 -15.11 -0.23 -12.59
C ILE A 120 -15.45 -0.28 -14.07
N TYR A 121 -16.72 -0.56 -14.40
CA TYR A 121 -17.20 -0.66 -15.76
C TYR A 121 -17.31 0.71 -16.43
N ASP A 122 -18.01 1.66 -15.81
CA ASP A 122 -18.29 2.98 -16.39
C ASP A 122 -17.01 3.77 -16.65
N LYS A 123 -16.03 3.67 -15.74
CA LYS A 123 -14.73 4.31 -15.89
C LYS A 123 -13.73 3.50 -16.73
N SER A 124 -14.11 2.32 -17.24
CA SER A 124 -13.24 1.43 -18.03
C SER A 124 -11.86 1.19 -17.37
N ILE A 125 -11.87 0.97 -16.05
CA ILE A 125 -10.63 0.96 -15.24
C ILE A 125 -9.67 -0.12 -15.75
N LYS A 126 -10.19 -1.32 -16.01
CA LYS A 126 -9.37 -2.44 -16.47
C LYS A 126 -8.67 -2.13 -17.79
N GLU A 127 -9.39 -1.58 -18.77
CA GLU A 127 -8.85 -1.24 -20.07
C GLU A 127 -7.81 -0.11 -19.97
N ILE A 128 -8.01 0.84 -19.05
CA ILE A 128 -7.04 1.91 -18.81
C ILE A 128 -5.77 1.35 -18.18
N LEU A 129 -5.89 0.48 -17.16
CA LEU A 129 -4.72 -0.16 -16.54
C LEU A 129 -3.95 -1.00 -17.57
N GLN A 130 -4.63 -1.79 -18.40
CA GLN A 130 -4.00 -2.61 -19.46
C GLN A 130 -3.18 -1.80 -20.47
N ARG A 131 -3.60 -0.57 -20.77
CA ARG A 131 -2.90 0.33 -21.71
C ARG A 131 -1.74 1.07 -21.06
N ARG A 132 -1.76 1.25 -19.74
CA ARG A 132 -0.77 2.03 -19.01
C ARG A 132 0.47 1.19 -18.76
N ARG A 133 1.44 1.27 -19.68
CA ARG A 133 2.79 0.71 -19.51
C ARG A 133 3.76 1.88 -19.37
N HIS A 134 4.41 1.99 -18.22
CA HIS A 134 5.37 3.05 -17.96
C HIS A 134 6.74 2.67 -18.53
N SER A 135 7.33 1.60 -18.02
CA SER A 135 8.73 1.24 -18.28
C SER A 135 8.95 -0.24 -18.58
N SER A 136 8.00 -1.11 -18.21
CA SER A 136 8.13 -2.55 -18.33
C SER A 136 7.10 -3.16 -19.29
N ASN A 137 7.52 -4.21 -20.00
CA ASN A 137 6.75 -4.87 -21.05
C ASN A 137 5.81 -5.96 -20.49
N TRP A 138 5.12 -5.67 -19.39
CA TRP A 138 4.28 -6.67 -18.74
C TRP A 138 2.99 -6.98 -19.53
N THR A 139 2.46 -8.18 -19.31
CA THR A 139 1.19 -8.66 -19.88
C THR A 139 0.10 -8.73 -18.82
N TRP A 140 -1.17 -8.70 -19.24
CA TRP A 140 -2.27 -8.86 -18.28
C TRP A 140 -2.26 -10.23 -17.57
N ASN A 141 -1.72 -11.26 -18.23
CA ASN A 141 -1.54 -12.57 -17.59
C ASN A 141 -0.53 -12.51 -16.45
N GLU A 142 0.53 -11.71 -16.58
CA GLU A 142 1.47 -11.46 -15.47
C GLU A 142 0.83 -10.68 -14.34
N ILE A 143 -0.05 -9.72 -14.64
CA ILE A 143 -0.85 -9.01 -13.62
C ILE A 143 -1.70 -10.02 -12.81
N LEU A 144 -2.37 -10.95 -13.49
CA LEU A 144 -3.17 -11.99 -12.84
C LEU A 144 -2.31 -13.00 -12.06
N ALA A 145 -1.10 -13.31 -12.54
CA ALA A 145 -0.17 -14.19 -11.83
C ALA A 145 0.33 -13.53 -10.53
N PHE A 146 0.71 -12.25 -10.58
CA PHE A 146 1.04 -11.48 -9.39
C PHE A 146 -0.15 -11.33 -8.46
N GLU A 147 -1.36 -11.09 -8.99
CA GLU A 147 -2.59 -11.04 -8.19
C GLU A 147 -2.73 -12.30 -7.33
N LEU A 148 -2.65 -13.48 -7.95
CA LEU A 148 -2.73 -14.75 -7.24
C LEU A 148 -1.60 -14.89 -6.20
N LYS A 149 -0.37 -14.53 -6.57
CA LYS A 149 0.79 -14.61 -5.67
C LYS A 149 0.64 -13.71 -4.45
N ILE A 150 0.16 -12.47 -4.62
CA ILE A 150 -0.11 -11.54 -3.52
C ILE A 150 -1.18 -12.11 -2.59
N LEU A 151 -2.29 -12.58 -3.14
CA LEU A 151 -3.39 -13.13 -2.35
C LEU A 151 -2.97 -14.36 -1.54
N GLN A 152 -2.19 -15.26 -2.15
CA GLN A 152 -1.66 -16.44 -1.46
C GLN A 152 -0.64 -16.08 -0.39
N LEU A 153 0.31 -15.20 -0.70
CA LEU A 153 1.36 -14.78 0.24
C LEU A 153 0.78 -14.10 1.49
N LEU A 154 -0.31 -13.34 1.32
CA LEU A 154 -0.97 -12.61 2.40
C LEU A 154 -2.10 -13.42 3.07
N ASP A 155 -2.22 -14.72 2.80
CA ASP A 155 -3.30 -15.58 3.30
C ASP A 155 -4.71 -14.96 3.08
N PHE A 156 -4.91 -14.30 1.94
CA PHE A 156 -6.13 -13.58 1.58
C PHE A 156 -6.52 -12.45 2.56
N ARG A 157 -5.61 -12.01 3.44
CA ARG A 157 -5.81 -10.88 4.37
C ARG A 157 -5.63 -9.55 3.66
N ILE A 158 -6.59 -9.22 2.79
CA ILE A 158 -6.52 -8.02 1.94
C ILE A 158 -6.73 -6.76 2.78
N MET A 159 -7.75 -6.77 3.64
CA MET A 159 -8.05 -5.67 4.55
C MET A 159 -6.97 -5.55 5.63
N SER A 160 -6.46 -4.35 5.83
CA SER A 160 -5.57 -4.01 6.94
C SER A 160 -5.88 -2.60 7.43
N SER A 161 -5.58 -2.31 8.70
CA SER A 161 -5.65 -0.94 9.20
C SER A 161 -4.73 -0.03 8.37
N THR A 162 -5.23 1.14 7.99
CA THR A 162 -4.49 2.19 7.25
C THR A 162 -4.43 3.47 8.09
N VAL A 163 -3.47 4.35 7.79
CA VAL A 163 -3.40 5.67 8.44
C VAL A 163 -4.69 6.46 8.18
N LEU A 164 -5.20 6.41 6.95
CA LEU A 164 -6.49 7.01 6.57
C LEU A 164 -7.64 6.50 7.44
N GLY A 165 -7.81 5.18 7.56
CA GLY A 165 -8.94 4.61 8.32
C GLY A 165 -8.88 4.94 9.81
N LEU A 166 -7.67 5.02 10.39
CA LEU A 166 -7.49 5.46 11.77
C LEU A 166 -7.76 6.97 11.95
N LEU A 167 -7.39 7.80 10.98
CA LEU A 167 -7.71 9.24 10.97
C LEU A 167 -9.23 9.45 10.88
N GLN A 168 -9.90 8.82 9.91
CA GLN A 168 -11.35 8.91 9.73
C GLN A 168 -12.09 8.52 11.01
N LYS A 169 -11.68 7.41 11.64
CA LYS A 169 -12.24 7.01 12.94
C LYS A 169 -12.07 8.09 14.01
N LYS A 170 -10.89 8.74 14.07
CA LYS A 170 -10.61 9.81 15.04
C LYS A 170 -11.50 11.03 14.80
N PHE A 171 -11.68 11.45 13.54
CA PHE A 171 -12.57 12.56 13.19
C PHE A 171 -14.04 12.25 13.51
N HIS A 172 -14.52 11.03 13.23
CA HIS A 172 -15.87 10.62 13.61
C HIS A 172 -16.09 10.65 15.13
N THR A 173 -15.13 10.19 15.94
CA THR A 173 -15.26 10.27 17.40
C THR A 173 -15.35 11.72 17.89
N LEU A 174 -14.64 12.66 17.24
CA LEU A 174 -14.72 14.08 17.60
C LEU A 174 -16.05 14.73 17.16
N GLN A 175 -16.63 14.28 16.04
CA GLN A 175 -17.96 14.73 15.59
C GLN A 175 -19.06 14.33 16.60
N GLU A 176 -19.04 13.07 17.05
CA GLU A 176 -19.99 12.55 18.05
C GLU A 176 -19.93 13.35 19.37
N GLU A 177 -18.77 13.92 19.70
CA GLU A 177 -18.56 14.76 20.89
C GLU A 177 -18.90 16.25 20.64
N GLY A 178 -18.90 16.72 19.39
CA GLY A 178 -18.90 18.14 18.99
C GLY A 178 -20.23 18.73 18.50
N GLY A 179 -21.24 17.92 18.19
CA GLY A 179 -22.64 18.34 18.04
C GLY A 179 -23.07 19.06 16.75
N ASP A 180 -22.16 19.42 15.83
CA ASP A 180 -22.49 19.91 14.47
C ASP A 180 -21.74 19.06 13.42
N ASP A 181 -22.50 18.22 12.69
CA ASP A 181 -21.99 17.12 11.84
C ASP A 181 -21.33 17.58 10.51
N ASP A 182 -21.74 18.72 9.94
CA ASP A 182 -21.45 19.04 8.52
C ASP A 182 -20.13 19.84 8.32
N ASP A 183 -19.60 20.48 9.38
CA ASP A 183 -18.48 21.44 9.28
C ASP A 183 -17.09 20.77 9.40
N ILE A 184 -16.98 19.64 10.12
CA ILE A 184 -15.69 19.03 10.45
C ILE A 184 -15.01 18.37 9.23
N LEU A 185 -15.75 17.75 8.30
CA LEU A 185 -15.16 17.13 7.09
C LEU A 185 -14.72 18.16 6.04
N GLN A 186 -15.25 19.38 6.14
CA GLN A 186 -14.85 20.51 5.30
C GLN A 186 -13.79 21.40 6.00
N SER A 187 -13.43 21.09 7.24
CA SER A 187 -12.41 21.82 7.99
C SER A 187 -11.05 21.78 7.29
N GLU A 188 -10.30 22.89 7.41
CA GLU A 188 -8.92 22.96 6.91
C GLU A 188 -8.04 21.89 7.58
N GLU A 189 -8.32 21.57 8.85
CA GLU A 189 -7.65 20.53 9.62
C GLU A 189 -7.84 19.13 9.00
N TYR A 190 -9.06 18.80 8.56
CA TYR A 190 -9.32 17.52 7.92
C TYR A 190 -8.59 17.41 6.58
N GLN A 191 -8.66 18.44 5.74
CA GLN A 191 -7.94 18.46 4.46
C GLN A 191 -6.43 18.36 4.64
N LEU A 192 -5.88 19.05 5.65
CA LEU A 192 -4.46 18.96 6.01
C LEU A 192 -4.08 17.57 6.53
N ALA A 193 -4.93 16.93 7.33
CA ALA A 193 -4.70 15.57 7.80
C ALA A 193 -4.68 14.55 6.64
N LEU A 194 -5.62 14.67 5.70
CA LEU A 194 -5.64 13.84 4.50
C LEU A 194 -4.41 14.07 3.61
N TYR A 195 -4.00 15.33 3.44
CA TYR A 195 -2.77 15.68 2.73
C TYR A 195 -1.56 14.96 3.31
N PHE A 196 -1.40 15.00 4.65
CA PHE A 196 -0.29 14.31 5.30
C PHE A 196 -0.40 12.79 5.25
N ALA A 197 -1.62 12.24 5.31
CA ALA A 197 -1.83 10.80 5.16
C ALA A 197 -1.35 10.31 3.78
N ASP A 198 -1.71 11.01 2.70
CA ASP A 198 -1.25 10.69 1.34
C ASP A 198 0.24 10.99 1.16
N LEU A 199 0.77 12.05 1.77
CA LEU A 199 2.20 12.39 1.73
C LEU A 199 3.06 11.30 2.36
N LEU A 200 2.62 10.70 3.47
CA LEU A 200 3.32 9.57 4.10
C LEU A 200 3.36 8.34 3.21
N LEU A 201 2.31 8.08 2.41
CA LEU A 201 2.33 6.96 1.46
C LEU A 201 3.48 7.08 0.47
N LEU A 202 3.91 8.30 0.11
CA LEU A 202 4.99 8.56 -0.85
C LEU A 202 6.40 8.35 -0.29
N LYS A 203 6.53 7.98 0.99
CA LYS A 203 7.81 7.78 1.67
C LYS A 203 7.83 6.41 2.34
N ALA A 204 8.56 5.45 1.76
CA ALA A 204 8.73 4.10 2.31
C ALA A 204 9.18 4.09 3.77
N ARG A 205 9.95 5.12 4.17
CA ARG A 205 10.39 5.34 5.55
C ARG A 205 9.23 5.44 6.56
N ALA A 206 8.03 5.82 6.14
CA ALA A 206 6.86 5.82 7.01
C ALA A 206 6.56 4.43 7.59
N ASN A 207 6.94 3.35 6.89
CA ASN A 207 6.74 1.97 7.32
C ASN A 207 7.63 1.56 8.50
N GLU A 208 8.61 2.38 8.90
CA GLU A 208 9.38 2.20 10.13
C GLU A 208 8.55 2.48 11.40
N PHE A 209 7.38 3.12 11.26
CA PHE A 209 6.52 3.55 12.37
C PHE A 209 5.19 2.78 12.37
N SER A 210 4.61 2.60 13.56
CA SER A 210 3.24 2.09 13.65
C SER A 210 2.24 3.11 13.12
N LYS A 211 1.09 2.64 12.63
CA LYS A 211 0.07 3.51 12.04
C LYS A 211 -0.52 4.47 13.06
N GLU A 212 -0.67 4.03 14.30
CA GLU A 212 -1.12 4.85 15.43
C GLU A 212 -0.14 6.01 15.69
N VAL A 213 1.17 5.73 15.68
CA VAL A 213 2.20 6.75 15.85
C VAL A 213 2.19 7.76 14.70
N LEU A 214 1.97 7.30 13.46
CA LEU A 214 1.83 8.19 12.30
C LEU A 214 0.58 9.09 12.42
N VAL A 215 -0.55 8.52 12.87
CA VAL A 215 -1.78 9.29 13.13
C VAL A 215 -1.58 10.33 14.23
N ASP A 216 -0.90 9.97 15.31
CA ASP A 216 -0.57 10.93 16.37
C ASP A 216 0.37 12.02 15.88
N ALA A 217 1.30 11.71 14.97
CA ALA A 217 2.20 12.70 14.37
C ALA A 217 1.45 13.67 13.46
N ILE A 218 0.54 13.15 12.62
CA ILE A 218 -0.35 13.98 11.79
C ILE A 218 -1.18 14.88 12.69
N TRP A 219 -1.81 14.30 13.72
CA TRP A 219 -2.65 15.05 14.65
C TRP A 219 -1.87 16.16 15.36
N PHE A 220 -0.65 15.86 15.81
CA PHE A 220 0.23 16.85 16.43
C PHE A 220 0.47 18.07 15.52
N VAL A 221 0.76 17.82 14.23
CA VAL A 221 1.02 18.87 13.24
C VAL A 221 -0.25 19.64 12.90
N VAL A 222 -1.35 18.94 12.65
CA VAL A 222 -2.66 19.53 12.29
C VAL A 222 -3.23 20.39 13.41
N SER A 223 -3.04 20.00 14.67
CA SER A 223 -3.45 20.81 15.83
C SER A 223 -2.57 22.06 16.08
N GLY A 224 -1.60 22.37 15.21
CA GLY A 224 -0.80 23.59 15.30
C GLY A 224 0.22 23.60 16.45
N ASN A 225 0.58 22.44 17.00
CA ASN A 225 1.60 22.36 18.06
C ASN A 225 2.98 22.79 17.55
N LEU A 226 3.76 23.44 18.41
CA LEU A 226 5.13 23.82 18.05
C LEU A 226 6.04 22.59 18.06
N ILE A 227 6.98 22.53 17.13
CA ILE A 227 7.95 21.42 17.08
C ILE A 227 8.77 21.28 18.38
N ALA A 228 8.92 22.36 19.15
CA ALA A 228 9.58 22.34 20.46
C ALA A 228 8.83 21.50 21.51
N ASP A 229 7.53 21.32 21.34
CA ASP A 229 6.65 20.61 22.29
C ASP A 229 6.50 19.11 21.96
N VAL A 230 7.14 18.65 20.90
CA VAL A 230 7.01 17.26 20.45
C VAL A 230 7.70 16.31 21.43
N LYS A 231 6.99 15.24 21.81
CA LYS A 231 7.57 14.18 22.63
C LYS A 231 8.69 13.47 21.85
N PRO A 232 9.78 13.03 22.51
CA PRO A 232 10.89 12.37 21.82
C PRO A 232 10.49 11.17 20.94
N SER A 233 9.48 10.39 21.36
CA SER A 233 8.96 9.25 20.60
C SER A 233 8.21 9.64 19.32
N LEU A 234 7.69 10.87 19.24
CA LEU A 234 6.92 11.39 18.12
C LEU A 234 7.74 12.31 17.22
N LEU A 235 8.94 12.72 17.65
CA LEU A 235 9.80 13.61 16.89
C LEU A 235 10.18 13.04 15.50
N PRO A 236 10.62 11.78 15.35
CA PRO A 236 11.00 11.26 14.03
C PRO A 236 9.87 11.28 12.98
N PRO A 237 8.64 10.77 13.26
CA PRO A 237 7.55 10.82 12.28
C PRO A 237 7.04 12.25 12.03
N VAL A 238 7.08 13.14 13.03
CA VAL A 238 6.77 14.57 12.81
C VAL A 238 7.78 15.19 11.86
N LEU A 239 9.08 14.99 12.09
CA LEU A 239 10.13 15.48 11.17
C LEU A 239 9.96 14.91 9.76
N LEU A 240 9.55 13.65 9.61
CA LEU A 240 9.26 13.06 8.31
C LEU A 240 8.18 13.85 7.54
N LEU A 241 7.10 14.26 8.22
CA LEU A 241 6.05 15.09 7.61
C LEU A 241 6.58 16.43 7.10
N PHE A 242 7.33 17.16 7.94
CA PHE A 242 7.91 18.45 7.58
C PHE A 242 8.91 18.32 6.41
N LEU A 243 9.79 17.32 6.45
CA LEU A 243 10.77 17.08 5.40
C LEU A 243 10.10 16.67 4.10
N ALA A 244 9.11 15.78 4.13
CA ALA A 244 8.36 15.40 2.95
C ALA A 244 7.61 16.60 2.36
N HIS A 245 6.99 17.45 3.19
CA HIS A 245 6.31 18.65 2.71
C HIS A 245 7.31 19.62 2.04
N ARG A 246 8.45 19.88 2.68
CA ARG A 246 9.54 20.69 2.11
C ARG A 246 10.00 20.15 0.75
N ASP A 247 10.21 18.84 0.65
CA ASP A 247 10.62 18.20 -0.60
C ASP A 247 9.54 18.35 -1.70
N ASN A 248 8.25 18.29 -1.33
CA ASN A 248 7.11 18.45 -2.23
C ASN A 248 7.01 19.86 -2.82
N ILE A 249 7.36 20.89 -2.06
CA ILE A 249 7.24 22.29 -2.49
C ILE A 249 8.50 22.86 -3.15
N ASN A 250 9.62 22.14 -3.08
CA ASN A 250 10.90 22.59 -3.63
C ASN A 250 11.05 22.23 -5.12
N PRO A 251 11.02 23.20 -6.07
CA PRO A 251 11.09 22.92 -7.51
C PRO A 251 12.40 22.25 -7.96
N SER A 252 13.46 22.37 -7.17
CA SER A 252 14.76 21.74 -7.45
C SER A 252 14.87 20.32 -6.91
N HIS A 253 13.91 19.86 -6.11
CA HIS A 253 13.93 18.51 -5.57
C HIS A 253 13.45 17.49 -6.61
N LEU A 254 14.08 16.32 -6.63
CA LEU A 254 13.78 15.24 -7.60
C LEU A 254 12.31 14.78 -7.57
N VAL A 255 11.68 14.77 -6.40
CA VAL A 255 10.26 14.37 -6.24
C VAL A 255 9.26 15.42 -6.72
N PHE A 256 9.72 16.66 -6.99
CA PHE A 256 8.81 17.76 -7.31
C PHE A 256 7.92 17.39 -8.48
N LYS A 257 8.48 16.89 -9.59
CA LYS A 257 7.69 16.50 -10.75
C LYS A 257 6.80 15.28 -10.50
N SER A 258 7.31 14.25 -9.82
CA SER A 258 6.56 13.00 -9.62
C SER A 258 5.39 13.15 -8.64
N TRP A 259 5.47 14.09 -7.69
CA TRP A 259 4.42 14.34 -6.70
C TRP A 259 3.39 15.38 -7.14
N PHE A 260 3.34 15.69 -8.43
CA PHE A 260 2.42 16.66 -8.99
C PHE A 260 0.95 16.36 -8.68
N ALA A 261 0.55 15.09 -8.72
CA ALA A 261 -0.81 14.69 -8.39
C ALA A 261 -1.22 15.06 -6.96
N LEU A 262 -0.30 14.94 -5.99
CA LEU A 262 -0.54 15.33 -4.60
C LEU A 262 -0.84 16.84 -4.50
N ARG A 263 0.00 17.67 -5.14
CA ARG A 263 -0.19 19.12 -5.12
C ARG A 263 -1.46 19.55 -5.85
N CYS A 264 -1.77 18.90 -6.96
CA CYS A 264 -2.98 19.18 -7.72
C CYS A 264 -4.24 18.82 -6.91
N ARG A 265 -4.23 17.69 -6.19
CA ARG A 265 -5.34 17.25 -5.35
C ARG A 265 -5.59 18.18 -4.16
N TYR A 266 -4.55 18.58 -3.44
CA TYR A 266 -4.69 19.28 -2.16
C TYR A 266 -4.47 20.80 -2.23
N GLY A 267 -3.81 21.31 -3.27
CA GLY A 267 -3.45 22.72 -3.41
C GLY A 267 -4.57 23.74 -3.14
N PRO A 268 -5.81 23.51 -3.61
CA PRO A 268 -6.92 24.42 -3.34
C PRO A 268 -7.33 24.55 -1.86
N PHE A 269 -7.00 23.57 -1.02
CA PHE A 269 -7.49 23.46 0.37
C PHE A 269 -6.41 23.78 1.42
N LEU A 270 -5.13 23.84 1.02
CA LEU A 270 -4.03 24.04 1.95
C LEU A 270 -3.75 25.53 2.20
N SER A 271 -3.83 25.94 3.47
CA SER A 271 -3.51 27.29 3.94
C SER A 271 -2.07 27.38 4.46
N SER A 272 -1.60 28.60 4.74
CA SER A 272 -0.25 28.84 5.30
C SER A 272 -0.10 28.20 6.69
N PRO A 273 1.02 27.53 7.01
CA PRO A 273 2.29 27.46 6.27
C PRO A 273 2.42 26.30 5.28
N TRP A 274 1.34 25.56 5.03
CA TRP A 274 1.33 24.30 4.26
C TRP A 274 0.97 24.48 2.79
N THR A 275 1.03 25.72 2.28
CA THR A 275 0.68 26.01 0.89
C THR A 275 1.63 25.27 -0.06
N VAL A 276 1.07 24.72 -1.13
CA VAL A 276 1.83 24.03 -2.18
C VAL A 276 1.71 24.79 -3.49
N PRO A 277 2.73 24.73 -4.38
CA PRO A 277 2.60 25.29 -5.71
C PRO A 277 1.42 24.68 -6.45
N TYR A 278 0.47 25.53 -6.85
CA TYR A 278 -0.75 25.18 -7.57
C TYR A 278 -0.83 25.95 -8.88
N ASP A 279 -1.19 25.25 -9.95
CA ASP A 279 -1.43 25.85 -11.27
C ASP A 279 -2.93 25.76 -11.58
N PRO A 280 -3.67 26.89 -11.56
CA PRO A 280 -5.11 26.92 -11.86
C PRO A 280 -5.41 26.55 -13.32
N SER A 281 -4.40 26.50 -14.18
CA SER A 281 -4.51 26.08 -15.58
C SER A 281 -4.18 24.60 -15.81
N CYS A 282 -4.12 23.77 -14.75
CA CYS A 282 -3.81 22.34 -14.91
C CYS A 282 -4.82 21.63 -15.84
N VAL A 283 -4.30 20.93 -16.86
CA VAL A 283 -5.08 20.07 -17.76
C VAL A 283 -5.00 18.57 -17.39
N CYS A 284 -4.44 18.26 -16.22
CA CYS A 284 -4.12 16.92 -15.76
C CYS A 284 -5.33 16.06 -15.33
N ARG A 285 -6.52 16.65 -15.20
CA ARG A 285 -7.76 16.04 -14.68
C ARG A 285 -7.71 15.47 -13.26
N VAL A 286 -6.55 15.50 -12.59
CA VAL A 286 -6.37 15.04 -11.21
C VAL A 286 -7.27 15.81 -10.22
N CYS A 287 -7.44 17.12 -10.42
CA CYS A 287 -8.29 17.95 -9.58
C CYS A 287 -9.78 17.88 -9.91
N GLU A 288 -10.17 17.34 -11.07
CA GLU A 288 -11.59 17.30 -11.50
C GLU A 288 -12.43 16.40 -10.58
N HIS A 289 -11.84 15.35 -10.01
CA HIS A 289 -12.53 14.36 -9.20
C HIS A 289 -12.52 14.63 -7.69
N VAL A 290 -11.91 15.74 -7.25
CA VAL A 290 -11.75 16.01 -5.81
C VAL A 290 -13.10 16.33 -5.15
N GLN A 291 -14.02 17.00 -5.86
CA GLN A 291 -15.36 17.31 -5.33
C GLN A 291 -16.23 16.05 -5.20
N ASP A 292 -16.10 15.09 -6.12
CA ASP A 292 -16.81 13.81 -6.06
C ASP A 292 -16.34 12.96 -4.85
N GLU A 293 -15.03 12.98 -4.55
CA GLU A 293 -14.46 12.33 -3.36
C GLU A 293 -14.94 12.98 -2.05
N LEU A 294 -15.03 14.31 -2.00
CA LEU A 294 -15.50 15.04 -0.81
C LEU A 294 -17.00 14.86 -0.56
N ALA A 295 -17.80 14.64 -1.60
CA ALA A 295 -19.24 14.39 -1.49
C ALA A 295 -19.60 12.94 -1.15
N SER A 296 -18.61 12.02 -1.21
CA SER A 296 -18.79 10.59 -0.93
C SER A 296 -18.16 10.13 0.39
N SER A 297 -17.48 11.04 1.10
CA SER A 297 -16.91 10.86 2.45
C SER A 297 -17.87 11.36 3.52
#